data_AF-A0A940SUK0-F1
#
_entry.id   AF-A0A940SUK0-F1
#
_cell.length_a   1.000
_cell.length_b   1.000
_cell.length_c   1.000
_cell.angle_alpha   90.00
_cell.angle_beta   90.00
_cell.angle_gamma   90.00
#
_symmetry.space_group_name_H-M   'P 1'
#
loop_
_entity.id
_entity.type
_entity.pdbx_description
1 polymer ?
#
loop_
_entity_poly.entity_id
_entity_poly.type
_entity_poly.pdbx_seq_one_letter_code
_entity_poly.pdbx_strand_id
1 'polypeptide(L)' 'MTVEFSLNTDSVPEVLINGESVPVVFCSYQYITCGLGGGVNLIIATVLTGCDNDLCGVTQSVVCHNNLTGETYFQ' A
#
# COMPACT_ATOMS: atom_id res chain seq x y z
N MET A 1 -13.73 7.39 1.43
CA MET A 1 -12.90 6.47 0.63
C MET A 1 -12.11 5.64 1.63
N THR A 2 -12.38 4.35 1.69
CA THR A 2 -11.64 3.42 2.56
C THR A 2 -10.63 2.69 1.68
N VAL A 3 -9.38 2.63 2.11
CA VAL A 3 -8.31 1.90 1.40
C VAL A 3 -7.84 0.77 2.29
N GLU A 4 -7.83 -0.44 1.74
CA GLU A 4 -7.40 -1.66 2.41
C GLU A 4 -6.26 -2.31 1.63
N PHE A 5 -5.37 -2.99 2.33
CA PHE A 5 -4.23 -3.67 1.73
C PHE A 5 -4.16 -5.11 2.21
N SER A 6 -4.01 -6.03 1.26
CA SER A 6 -3.70 -7.42 1.51
C SER A 6 -2.28 -7.69 1.03
N LEU A 7 -1.39 -8.01 1.98
CA LEU A 7 0.01 -8.28 1.71
C LEU A 7 0.21 -9.78 1.50
N ASN A 8 0.42 -10.18 0.25
CA ASN A 8 1.08 -11.43 -0.05
C ASN A 8 2.58 -11.17 -0.12
N THR A 9 3.35 -11.79 0.77
CA THR A 9 4.80 -11.55 0.92
C THR A 9 5.62 -11.89 -0.33
N ASP A 10 5.03 -12.63 -1.26
CA ASP A 10 5.68 -13.10 -2.48
C ASP A 10 5.15 -12.41 -3.76
N SER A 11 4.25 -11.41 -3.64
CA SER A 11 3.63 -10.75 -4.79
C SER A 11 3.44 -9.24 -4.61
N VAL A 12 3.10 -8.58 -5.72
CA VAL A 12 2.52 -7.23 -5.71
C VAL A 12 1.34 -7.23 -4.72
N PRO A 13 1.19 -6.21 -3.85
CA PRO A 13 0.14 -6.23 -2.84
C PRO A 13 -1.21 -6.02 -3.53
N GLU A 14 -2.24 -6.64 -2.99
CA GLU A 14 -3.60 -6.35 -3.42
C GLU A 14 -4.11 -5.12 -2.66
N VAL A 15 -4.62 -4.13 -3.41
CA VAL A 15 -5.14 -2.88 -2.86
C VAL A 15 -6.63 -2.82 -3.17
N LEU A 16 -7.45 -2.61 -2.14
CA LEU A 16 -8.89 -2.42 -2.29
C LEU A 16 -9.26 -0.98 -1.98
N ILE A 17 -10.07 -0.36 -2.83
CA ILE A 17 -10.67 0.95 -2.58
C ILE A 17 -12.17 0.77 -2.49
N ASN A 18 -12.74 1.10 -1.33
CA ASN A 18 -14.15 0.86 -1.00
C ASN A 18 -14.59 -0.60 -1.23
N GLY A 19 -13.68 -1.57 -1.04
CA GLY A 19 -13.94 -2.99 -1.24
C GLY A 19 -13.71 -3.53 -2.65
N GLU A 20 -13.31 -2.67 -3.62
CA GLU A 20 -12.99 -3.09 -4.98
C GLU A 20 -11.48 -3.13 -5.22
N SER A 21 -10.99 -4.22 -5.82
CA SER A 21 -9.57 -4.39 -6.13
C SER A 21 -9.16 -3.43 -7.26
N VAL A 22 -8.11 -2.65 -7.03
CA VAL A 22 -7.60 -1.65 -7.99
C VAL A 22 -6.20 -2.02 -8.49
N PRO A 23 -5.89 -1.73 -9.76
CA PRO A 23 -4.60 -2.09 -10.33
C PRO A 23 -3.48 -1.24 -9.73
N VAL A 24 -2.42 -1.92 -9.25
CA VAL A 24 -1.18 -1.31 -8.77
C VAL A 24 -0.24 -1.10 -9.95
N VAL A 25 0.12 0.15 -10.23
CA VAL A 25 1.04 0.51 -11.33
C VAL A 25 2.47 0.72 -10.87
N PHE A 26 2.67 0.99 -9.58
CA PHE A 26 3.99 1.09 -8.97
C PHE A 26 3.92 0.63 -7.53
N CYS A 27 4.91 -0.13 -7.08
CA CYS A 27 5.05 -0.54 -5.69
C CYS A 27 6.52 -0.48 -5.25
N SER A 28 6.75 0.09 -4.07
CA SER A 28 8.07 0.13 -3.42
C SER A 28 7.98 -0.45 -2.03
N TYR A 29 8.94 -1.30 -1.68
CA TYR A 29 9.08 -1.90 -0.37
C TYR A 29 10.35 -1.38 0.28
N GLN A 30 10.24 -0.88 1.51
CA GLN A 30 11.38 -0.38 2.27
C GLN A 30 11.32 -0.94 3.68
N TYR A 31 12.47 -1.41 4.19
CA TYR A 31 12.63 -1.75 5.59
C TYR A 31 13.43 -0.64 6.28
N ILE A 32 12.78 0.06 7.21
CA ILE A 32 13.36 1.19 7.93
C ILE A 32 13.71 0.73 9.34
N THR A 33 15.00 0.65 9.67
CA THR A 33 15.47 0.39 11.03
C THR A 33 15.73 1.69 11.79
N CYS A 34 15.38 1.74 13.07
CA CYS A 34 15.73 2.84 13.97
C CYS A 34 17.03 2.58 14.76
N GLY A 35 17.77 1.51 14.44
CA GLY A 35 19.05 1.19 15.09
C GLY A 35 18.96 0.62 16.50
N LEU A 36 17.76 0.47 17.08
CA LEU A 36 17.53 0.01 18.46
C LEU A 36 16.87 -1.38 18.58
N GLY A 37 16.85 -2.16 17.49
CA GLY A 37 16.23 -3.48 17.43
C GLY A 37 14.80 -3.40 16.89
N GLY A 38 14.59 -4.04 15.73
CA GLY A 38 13.35 -3.96 14.95
C GLY A 38 13.29 -2.79 13.96
N GLY A 39 12.24 -2.77 13.16
CA GLY A 39 12.08 -1.83 12.06
C GLY A 39 10.67 -1.85 11.46
N VAL A 40 10.37 -0.83 10.68
CA VAL A 40 9.08 -0.62 10.00
C VAL A 40 9.19 -1.10 8.56
N ASN A 41 8.25 -1.94 8.14
CA ASN A 41 8.04 -2.23 6.73
C ASN A 41 7.17 -1.13 6.15
N LEU A 42 7.72 -0.34 5.23
CA LEU A 42 7.00 0.68 4.48
C LEU A 42 6.71 0.16 3.08
N ILE A 43 5.43 0.16 2.71
CA ILE A 43 4.95 -0.27 1.40
C ILE A 43 4.23 0.93 0.77
N ILE A 44 4.77 1.43 -0.34
CA ILE A 44 4.19 2.55 -1.06
C ILE A 44 3.63 1.99 -2.36
N ALA A 45 2.32 2.09 -2.55
CA ALA A 45 1.65 1.67 -3.79
C ALA A 45 1.05 2.88 -4.51
N THR A 46 1.17 2.90 -5.83
CA THR A 46 0.43 3.83 -6.68
C THR A 46 -0.58 3.02 -7.47
N VAL A 47 -1.84 3.44 -7.43
CA VAL A 47 -2.97 2.73 -8.04
C VAL A 47 -3.72 3.63 -9.01
N LEU A 48 -4.39 3.02 -9.98
CA LEU A 48 -5.31 3.74 -10.86
C LEU A 48 -6.73 3.62 -10.31
N THR A 49 -7.43 4.75 -10.26
CA THR A 49 -8.78 4.88 -9.72
C THR A 49 -9.69 5.55 -10.75
N GLY A 50 -10.93 5.07 -10.85
CA GLY A 50 -11.95 5.72 -11.69
C GLY A 50 -11.63 5.67 -13.19
N CYS A 51 -11.13 4.54 -13.69
CA CYS A 51 -10.88 4.35 -15.12
C CYS A 51 -12.21 4.09 -15.86
N ASP A 52 -12.98 5.15 -16.10
CA ASP A 52 -14.10 5.14 -17.04
C ASP A 52 -13.75 6.02 -18.24
N ASN A 53 -13.80 5.45 -19.45
CA ASN A 53 -13.76 6.18 -20.73
C ASN A 53 -12.62 7.21 -20.88
N ASP A 54 -11.36 6.75 -20.87
CA ASP A 54 -10.13 7.51 -21.20
C ASP A 54 -9.56 8.46 -20.14
N LEU A 55 -10.17 8.57 -18.95
CA LEU A 55 -9.60 9.31 -17.82
C LEU A 55 -9.38 8.36 -16.64
N CYS A 56 -8.14 7.96 -16.40
CA CYS A 56 -7.77 7.30 -15.14
C CYS A 56 -7.27 8.36 -14.15
N GLY A 57 -7.92 8.48 -13.00
CA GLY A 57 -7.34 9.17 -11.85
C GLY A 57 -6.16 8.36 -11.31
N VAL A 58 -5.01 8.99 -11.08
CA VAL A 58 -3.89 8.34 -10.40
C VAL A 58 -3.96 8.71 -8.93
N THR A 59 -4.12 7.71 -8.06
CA THR A 59 -4.08 7.89 -6.61
C THR A 59 -2.86 7.17 -6.06
N GLN A 60 -2.04 7.87 -5.28
CA GLN A 60 -0.98 7.24 -4.50
C GLN A 60 -1.51 6.93 -3.11
N SER A 61 -1.25 5.72 -2.62
CA SER A 61 -1.60 5.30 -1.26
C SER A 61 -0.38 4.70 -0.58
N VAL A 62 -0.11 5.14 0.64
CA VAL A 62 1.04 4.70 1.42
C VAL A 62 0.55 3.82 2.57
N VAL A 63 1.21 2.67 2.74
CA VAL A 63 0.98 1.75 3.86
C VAL A 63 2.23 1.61 4.68
N CYS A 64 2.13 1.94 5.95
CA CYS A 64 3.19 1.74 6.91
C CYS A 64 2.79 0.59 7.82
N HIS A 65 3.51 -0.54 7.78
CA HIS A 65 3.33 -1.63 8.73
C HIS A 65 4.49 -1.67 9.72
N ASN A 66 4.18 -1.42 10.99
CA ASN A 66 5.15 -1.45 12.07
C ASN A 66 5.30 -2.87 12.61
N ASN A 67 6.39 -3.56 12.29
CA ASN A 67 6.62 -4.93 12.76
C ASN A 67 6.88 -5.02 14.28
N LEU A 68 7.20 -3.90 14.94
CA LEU A 68 7.41 -3.88 16.39
C LEU A 68 6.08 -3.84 17.15
N THR A 69 5.10 -3.08 16.65
CA THR A 69 3.80 -2.91 17.32
C THR A 69 2.68 -3.74 16.68
N GLY A 70 2.89 -4.25 15.46
CA GLY A 70 1.87 -4.89 14.64
C GLY A 70 0.86 -3.93 14.02
N GLU A 71 1.03 -2.61 14.22
CA GLU A 71 0.10 -1.59 13.72
C GLU A 71 0.32 -1.29 12.24
N THR A 72 -0.79 -1.01 11.53
CA THR A 72 -0.79 -0.62 10.12
C THR A 72 -1.43 0.75 9.96
N TYR A 73 -0.75 1.66 9.26
CA TYR A 73 -1.22 3.00 8.95
C TYR A 73 -1.41 3.16 7.45
N PHE A 74 -2.45 3.90 7.06
CA PHE A 74 -2.81 4.17 5.67
C PHE A 74 -2.85 5.68 5.44
N GLN A 75 -2.24 6.16 4.36
CA GLN A 75 -2.27 7.56 3.94
C GLN A 75 -2.60 7.68 2.45
#